data_AF-A0A923MY17-F1
#
_entry.id   AF-A0A923MY17-F1
#
_cell.length_a   1.000
_cell.length_b   1.000
_cell.length_c   1.000
_cell.angle_alpha   90.00
_cell.angle_beta   90.00
_cell.angle_gamma   90.00
#
_symmetry.space_group_name_H-M   'P 1'
#
loop_
_entity.id
_entity.type
_entity.pdbx_description
1 polymer ?
#
loop_
_entity_poly.entity_id
_entity_poly.type
_entity_poly.pdbx_seq_one_letter_code
_entity_poly.pdbx_strand_id
1 'polypeptide(L)' 'MTLDQYNEAIQQIVAEQQKIAQSTAQLAMSGQANPTNPEFGKLMTSQWSLVQRIAKLNTDLMLGIMSPKK' A
#
# COMPACT_ATOMS: atom_id res chain seq x y z
N MET A 1 -6.73 17.52 2.70
CA MET A 1 -6.68 16.38 3.63
C MET A 1 -6.29 16.90 5.00
N THR A 2 -6.82 16.40 6.11
CA THR A 2 -6.32 16.77 7.45
C THR A 2 -5.19 15.82 7.87
N LEU A 3 -4.42 16.17 8.92
CA LEU A 3 -3.41 15.27 9.48
C LEU A 3 -4.00 13.94 9.96
N ASP A 4 -5.23 13.97 10.50
CA ASP A 4 -5.96 12.76 10.89
C ASP A 4 -6.25 11.87 9.69
N GLN A 5 -6.75 12.45 8.59
CA GLN A 5 -7.01 11.70 7.35
C GLN A 5 -5.73 11.13 6.74
N TYR A 6 -4.60 11.84 6.86
CA TYR A 6 -3.29 11.31 6.46
C TYR A 6 -2.92 10.09 7.31
N ASN A 7 -3.06 10.19 8.63
CA ASN A 7 -2.74 9.09 9.54
C ASN A 7 -3.64 7.86 9.32
N GLU A 8 -4.93 8.07 9.10
CA GLU A 8 -5.87 7.00 8.72
C GLU A 8 -5.45 6.34 7.40
N ALA A 9 -5.08 7.14 6.39
CA ALA A 9 -4.61 6.61 5.11
C ALA A 9 -3.32 5.78 5.25
N ILE A 10 -2.38 6.23 6.09
CA ILE A 10 -1.16 5.47 6.40
C ILE A 10 -1.50 4.15 7.12
N GLN A 11 -2.41 4.15 8.09
CA GLN A 11 -2.84 2.93 8.77
C GLN A 11 -3.46 1.92 7.79
N GLN A 12 -4.30 2.38 6.86
CA GLN A 12 -4.87 1.54 5.82
C GLN A 12 -3.79 0.94 4.92
N ILE A 13 -2.81 1.74 4.50
CA ILE A 13 -1.67 1.27 3.70
C ILE A 13 -0.88 0.17 4.43
N VAL A 14 -0.62 0.35 5.73
CA VAL A 14 0.09 -0.65 6.55
C VAL A 14 -0.71 -1.95 6.65
N ALA A 15 -2.02 -1.87 6.88
CA ALA A 15 -2.88 -3.04 6.94
C ALA A 15 -2.92 -3.81 5.59
N GLU A 16 -3.03 -3.08 4.48
CA GLU A 16 -2.99 -3.67 3.13
C GLU A 16 -1.61 -4.30 2.84
N GLN A 17 -0.52 -3.65 3.25
CA GLN A 17 0.85 -4.17 3.11
C GLN A 17 1.04 -5.49 3.87
N GLN A 18 0.51 -5.60 5.08
CA GLN A 18 0.57 -6.83 5.88
C GLN A 18 -0.20 -7.97 5.19
N LYS A 19 -1.38 -7.68 4.61
CA LYS A 19 -2.15 -8.66 3.85
C LYS A 19 -1.38 -9.17 2.62
N ILE A 20 -0.79 -8.26 1.85
CA ILE A 20 0.05 -8.62 0.69
C ILE A 20 1.22 -9.48 1.12
N ALA A 21 1.90 -9.13 2.22
CA ALA A 21 3.03 -9.89 2.74
C ALA A 21 2.61 -11.32 3.14
N GLN A 22 1.48 -11.48 3.85
CA GLN A 22 0.95 -12.79 4.24
C GLN A 22 0.62 -13.66 3.02
N SER A 23 -0.11 -13.11 2.03
CA SER A 23 -0.44 -13.85 0.81
C SER A 23 0.79 -14.19 -0.03
N THR A 24 1.78 -13.30 -0.07
CA THR A 24 3.05 -13.53 -0.77
C THR A 24 3.84 -14.65 -0.09
N ALA A 25 3.90 -14.66 1.25
CA ALA A 25 4.53 -15.73 2.01
C ALA A 25 3.85 -17.08 1.76
N GLN A 26 2.51 -17.12 1.69
CA GLN A 26 1.77 -18.34 1.35
C GLN A 26 2.15 -18.89 -0.04
N LEU A 27 2.23 -18.01 -1.04
CA LEU A 27 2.69 -18.42 -2.38
C LEU A 27 4.17 -18.83 -2.38
N ALA A 28 5.02 -18.19 -1.59
CA ALA A 28 6.43 -18.55 -1.49
C ALA A 28 6.61 -19.94 -0.87
N MET A 29 5.86 -20.26 0.18
CA MET A 29 5.87 -21.57 0.82
C MET A 29 5.40 -22.70 -0.11
N SER A 30 4.55 -22.41 -1.09
CA SER A 30 4.11 -23.38 -2.10
C SER A 30 4.95 -23.37 -3.39
N GLY A 31 6.04 -22.58 -3.45
CA GLY A 31 6.87 -22.44 -4.65
C GLY A 31 6.20 -21.67 -5.81
N GLN A 32 5.10 -20.98 -5.52
CA GLN A 32 4.25 -20.28 -6.48
C GLN A 32 4.43 -18.76 -6.51
N ALA A 33 5.32 -18.20 -5.68
CA ALA A 33 5.69 -16.79 -5.72
C ALA A 33 6.59 -16.49 -6.93
N ASN A 34 6.03 -16.57 -8.14
CA ASN A 34 6.75 -16.37 -9.39
C ASN A 34 5.94 -15.56 -10.40
N PRO A 35 6.59 -14.87 -11.36
CA PRO A 35 5.90 -13.96 -12.29
C PRO A 35 4.88 -14.63 -13.23
N THR A 36 4.95 -15.95 -13.43
CA THR A 36 4.00 -16.69 -14.27
C THR A 36 2.75 -17.12 -13.50
N ASN A 37 2.76 -17.03 -12.17
CA ASN A 37 1.57 -17.24 -11.36
C ASN A 37 0.68 -15.96 -11.36
N PRO A 38 -0.58 -16.06 -11.80
CA PRO A 38 -1.46 -14.89 -11.88
C PRO A 38 -1.79 -14.27 -10.52
N GLU A 39 -1.86 -15.06 -9.45
CA GLU A 39 -2.08 -14.55 -8.09
C GLU A 39 -0.87 -13.78 -7.58
N PHE A 40 0.34 -14.26 -7.86
CA PHE A 40 1.55 -13.51 -7.55
C PHE A 40 1.60 -12.18 -8.33
N GLY A 41 1.24 -12.20 -9.62
CA GLY A 41 1.13 -10.99 -10.44
C GLY A 41 0.13 -9.96 -9.87
N LYS A 42 -1.02 -10.42 -9.37
CA LYS A 42 -2.00 -9.56 -8.68
C LYS A 42 -1.40 -8.94 -7.42
N LEU A 43 -0.72 -9.73 -6.58
CA LEU A 43 -0.08 -9.23 -5.35
C LEU A 43 0.96 -8.15 -5.67
N MET A 44 1.78 -8.33 -6.70
CA MET A 44 2.76 -7.32 -7.13
C MET A 44 2.09 -6.04 -7.64
N THR A 45 0.97 -6.17 -8.37
CA THR A 45 0.18 -5.01 -8.80
C THR A 45 -0.41 -4.25 -7.61
N SER A 46 -0.96 -4.96 -6.62
CA SER A 46 -1.45 -4.36 -5.38
C SER A 46 -0.32 -3.68 -4.60
N GLN A 47 0.86 -4.31 -4.52
CA GLN A 47 2.04 -3.74 -3.89
C GLN A 47 2.44 -2.42 -4.54
N TRP A 48 2.42 -2.35 -5.87
CA TRP A 48 2.70 -1.13 -6.61
C TRP A 48 1.67 -0.03 -6.34
N SER A 49 0.39 -0.40 -6.26
CA SER A 49 -0.68 0.56 -5.90
C SER A 49 -0.44 1.20 -4.52
N LEU A 50 0.04 0.42 -3.53
CA LEU A 50 0.41 0.97 -2.22
C LEU A 50 1.55 1.99 -2.32
N VAL A 51 2.59 1.70 -3.11
CA VAL A 51 3.70 2.63 -3.34
C VAL A 51 3.20 3.95 -3.94
N GLN A 52 2.30 3.88 -4.92
CA GLN A 52 1.71 5.07 -5.52
C GLN A 52 0.88 5.88 -4.52
N ARG A 53 0.13 5.21 -3.63
CA ARG A 53 -0.63 5.88 -2.57
C ARG A 53 0.29 6.60 -1.58
N ILE A 54 1.38 5.95 -1.15
CA ILE A 54 2.38 6.59 -0.27
C ILE A 54 3.00 7.81 -0.96
N ALA A 55 3.42 7.67 -2.22
CA ALA A 55 3.99 8.77 -2.98
C ALA A 55 3.03 9.96 -3.10
N LYS A 56 1.74 9.69 -3.34
CA LYS A 56 0.70 10.73 -3.36
C LYS A 56 0.55 11.41 -2.00
N LEU A 57 0.41 10.64 -0.91
CA LEU A 57 0.26 11.20 0.44
C LEU A 57 1.43 12.11 0.81
N ASN A 58 2.66 11.68 0.51
CA ASN A 58 3.86 12.47 0.77
C ASN A 58 3.93 13.73 -0.10
N THR A 59 3.50 13.64 -1.36
CA THR A 59 3.38 14.81 -2.25
C THR A 59 2.35 15.81 -1.71
N ASP A 60 1.17 15.33 -1.31
CA ASP A 60 0.11 16.18 -0.76
C ASP A 60 0.56 16.87 0.55
N LEU A 61 1.35 16.16 1.38
CA LEU A 61 2.02 16.72 2.58
C LEU A 61 3.04 17.80 2.21
N MET A 62 3.97 17.51 1.28
CA MET A 62 5.00 18.47 0.85
C MET A 62 4.42 19.74 0.24
N LEU A 63 3.33 19.62 -0.53
CA LEU A 63 2.67 20.75 -1.16
C LEU A 63 1.80 21.56 -0.20
N GLY A 64 1.71 21.17 1.08
CA GLY A 64 0.88 21.88 2.06
C GLY A 64 -0.61 21.80 1.74
N ILE A 65 -1.05 20.82 0.94
CA ILE A 65 -2.47 20.55 0.62
C ILE A 65 -3.20 19.95 1.85
N MET A 66 -2.50 19.90 2.99
CA MET A 66 -3.07 19.57 4.27
C MET A 66 -3.71 20.77 4.94
N SER A 67 -5.02 20.71 5.11
CA SER A 67 -5.77 21.73 5.83
C SER A 67 -5.67 21.43 7.33
N PRO A 68 -5.38 22.42 8.19
CA PRO A 68 -5.58 22.26 9.62
C PRO A 68 -7.04 21.90 9.88
N LYS A 69 -7.30 21.07 10.89
CA LYS A 69 -8.67 20.75 11.33
C LYS A 69 -9.45 22.06 11.50
N LYS A 70 -10.61 22.16 10.86
CA LYS A 70 -11.63 23.14 11.26
C LYS A 70 -12.34 22.64 12.51
#